data_AF-A2FPV6-F1
#
_entry.id   AF-A2FPV6-F1
#
_cell.length_a   1.000
_cell.length_b   1.000
_cell.length_c   1.000
_cell.angle_alpha   90.00
_cell.angle_beta   90.00
_cell.angle_gamma   90.00
#
_symmetry.space_group_name_H-M   'P 1'
#
loop_
_entity.id
_entity.type
_entity.pdbx_description
1 polymer ?
#
loop_
_entity_poly.entity_id
_entity_poly.type
_entity_poly.pdbx_seq_one_letter_code
_entity_poly.pdbx_strand_id
1 'polypeptide(L)'
;MDCAPQIAQAIEESIPQAQILWCGVHVLRAILRKSNKFSSQEKFEQFYNLMKDLVFKLDAEHEEEANAAYDQVLELLDTDPTASQYFNRQWRYNISRWIARDRREGDATNNIAEVHFRTLKHDYFPDRKNLRIDDDIIEIYTKVIPS
;
A
#
# COMPACT_ATOMS: atom_id res chain seq x y z
N MET A 1 -2.92 -6.80 0.29
CA MET A 1 -2.07 -6.78 1.50
C MET A 1 -1.56 -5.36 1.76
N ASP A 2 -1.09 -5.07 2.98
CA ASP A 2 -0.23 -3.91 3.27
C ASP A 2 1.02 -3.90 2.36
N CYS A 3 1.65 -2.74 2.23
CA CYS A 3 2.88 -2.56 1.45
C CYS A 3 4.06 -3.14 2.23
N ALA A 4 4.18 -4.47 2.22
CA ALA A 4 5.19 -5.23 2.97
C ALA A 4 6.04 -6.08 2.00
N PRO A 5 7.15 -5.53 1.47
CA PRO A 5 7.97 -6.19 0.45
C PRO A 5 8.50 -7.56 0.88
N GLN A 6 8.94 -7.70 2.14
CA GLN A 6 9.53 -8.95 2.64
C GLN A 6 8.50 -10.08 2.74
N ILE A 7 7.26 -9.74 3.13
CA ILE A 7 6.18 -10.72 3.20
C ILE A 7 5.78 -11.14 1.78
N ALA A 8 5.68 -10.17 0.86
CA ALA A 8 5.37 -10.43 -0.53
C ALA A 8 6.40 -11.37 -1.17
N GLN A 9 7.69 -11.13 -0.92
CA GLN A 9 8.78 -11.98 -1.38
C GLN A 9 8.69 -13.39 -0.79
N ALA A 10 8.51 -13.52 0.52
CA ALA A 10 8.42 -14.83 1.17
C ALA A 10 7.26 -15.69 0.63
N ILE A 11 6.13 -15.06 0.30
CA ILE A 11 4.98 -15.75 -0.30
C ILE A 11 5.30 -16.20 -1.72
N GLU A 12 5.90 -15.35 -2.55
CA GLU A 12 6.26 -15.72 -3.93
C GLU A 12 7.29 -16.86 -3.98
N GLU A 13 8.26 -16.87 -3.05
CA GLU A 13 9.23 -17.96 -2.91
C GLU A 13 8.57 -19.27 -2.48
N SER A 14 7.52 -19.20 -1.66
CA SER A 14 6.81 -20.37 -1.13
C SER A 14 5.68 -20.87 -2.03
N ILE A 15 5.03 -19.95 -2.77
CA ILE A 15 3.86 -20.18 -3.62
C ILE A 15 4.05 -19.36 -4.91
N PRO A 16 4.81 -19.87 -5.90
CA PRO A 16 5.16 -19.12 -7.11
C PRO A 16 3.99 -18.65 -7.99
N GLN A 17 2.82 -19.27 -7.81
CA GLN A 17 1.58 -18.98 -8.54
C GLN A 17 0.77 -17.87 -7.87
N ALA A 18 1.15 -17.44 -6.66
CA ALA A 18 0.47 -16.37 -5.95
C ALA A 18 0.80 -15.01 -6.60
N GLN A 19 -0.22 -14.31 -7.09
CA GLN A 19 -0.10 -12.92 -7.50
C GLN A 19 -0.35 -12.02 -6.29
N ILE A 20 0.68 -11.33 -5.80
CA ILE A 20 0.57 -10.47 -4.63
C ILE A 20 0.30 -9.02 -5.05
N LEU A 21 -0.92 -8.56 -4.75
CA LEU A 21 -1.34 -7.17 -4.94
C LEU A 21 -1.37 -6.41 -3.59
N TRP A 22 -0.90 -5.16 -3.63
CA TRP A 22 -0.94 -4.23 -2.50
C TRP A 22 -2.23 -3.43 -2.52
N CYS A 23 -2.83 -3.23 -1.34
CA CYS A 23 -4.06 -2.46 -1.23
C CYS A 23 -3.81 -0.99 -1.59
N GLY A 24 -4.57 -0.43 -2.54
CA GLY A 24 -4.39 0.95 -2.98
C GLY A 24 -4.55 1.99 -1.85
N VAL A 25 -5.47 1.73 -0.91
CA VAL A 25 -5.67 2.58 0.27
C VAL A 25 -4.41 2.61 1.15
N HIS A 26 -3.77 1.46 1.36
CA HIS A 26 -2.55 1.38 2.16
C HIS A 26 -1.33 1.94 1.44
N VAL A 27 -1.27 1.83 0.11
CA VAL A 27 -0.27 2.53 -0.71
C VAL A 27 -0.36 4.04 -0.49
N LEU A 28 -1.55 4.64 -0.67
CA LEU A 28 -1.74 6.08 -0.47
C LEU A 28 -1.51 6.51 0.98
N ARG A 29 -1.99 5.74 1.97
CA ARG A 29 -1.76 6.02 3.40
C ARG A 29 -0.27 5.97 3.75
N ALA A 30 0.50 5.04 3.18
CA ALA A 30 1.95 4.95 3.37
C ALA A 30 2.68 6.16 2.75
N ILE A 31 2.26 6.60 1.56
CA ILE A 31 2.79 7.78 0.89
C ILE A 31 2.50 9.06 1.69
N LEU A 32 1.27 9.24 2.19
CA LEU A 32 0.88 10.41 3.00
C LEU A 32 1.80 10.63 4.20
N ARG A 33 2.28 9.56 4.83
CA ARG A 33 3.19 9.61 5.99
C ARG A 33 4.62 10.04 5.63
N LYS A 34 4.92 10.26 4.35
CA LYS A 34 6.25 10.56 3.83
C LYS A 34 6.32 11.90 3.11
N SER A 35 5.34 12.79 3.33
CA SER A 35 5.38 14.18 2.83
C SER A 35 6.66 14.91 3.21
N ASN A 36 7.20 14.64 4.41
CA ASN A 36 8.46 15.19 4.89
C ASN A 36 9.71 14.75 4.11
N LYS A 37 9.59 13.85 3.13
CA LYS A 37 10.68 13.44 2.23
C LYS A 37 10.80 14.33 0.99
N PHE A 38 9.84 15.23 0.78
CA PHE A 38 9.79 16.12 -0.38
C PHE A 38 10.29 17.51 -0.01
N SER A 39 10.93 18.18 -0.98
CA SER A 39 11.51 19.51 -0.81
C SER A 39 10.45 20.60 -0.60
N SER A 40 9.23 20.38 -1.07
CA SER A 40 8.09 21.29 -0.87
C SER A 40 6.76 20.55 -0.82
N GLN A 41 5.78 21.18 -0.17
CA GLN A 41 4.41 20.65 -0.09
C GLN A 41 3.77 20.56 -1.47
N GLU A 42 4.00 21.54 -2.35
CA GLU A 42 3.48 21.55 -3.72
C GLU A 42 3.98 20.34 -4.52
N LYS A 43 5.29 20.03 -4.46
CA LYS A 43 5.83 18.84 -5.13
C LYS A 43 5.22 17.56 -4.56
N PHE A 44 5.07 17.48 -3.24
CA PHE A 44 4.42 16.34 -2.62
C PHE A 44 2.97 16.17 -3.10
N GLU A 45 2.21 17.24 -3.25
CA GLU A 45 0.82 17.20 -3.74
C GLU A 45 0.74 16.77 -5.19
N GLN A 46 1.63 17.27 -6.06
CA GLN A 46 1.74 16.81 -7.45
C GLN A 46 2.07 15.32 -7.52
N PHE A 47 3.10 14.87 -6.78
CA PHE A 47 3.45 13.46 -6.64
C PHE A 47 2.26 12.61 -6.16
N TYR A 48 1.60 13.04 -5.09
CA TYR A 48 0.51 12.29 -4.47
C TYR A 48 -0.68 12.14 -5.40
N ASN A 49 -0.99 13.17 -6.19
CA ASN A 49 -2.07 13.11 -7.18
C ASN A 49 -1.75 12.14 -8.31
N LEU A 50 -0.52 12.16 -8.84
CA LEU A 50 -0.08 11.17 -9.84
C LEU A 50 -0.15 9.74 -9.28
N MET A 51 0.35 9.53 -8.05
CA MET A 51 0.27 8.22 -7.40
C MET A 51 -1.18 7.76 -7.20
N LYS A 52 -2.10 8.67 -6.83
CA LYS A 52 -3.54 8.36 -6.68
C LYS A 52 -4.16 7.93 -8.01
N ASP A 53 -3.82 8.61 -9.10
CA ASP A 53 -4.33 8.29 -10.43
C ASP A 53 -3.78 6.93 -10.90
N LEU A 54 -2.49 6.67 -10.73
CA LEU A 54 -1.86 5.38 -11.00
C LEU A 54 -2.45 4.24 -10.17
N VAL A 55 -2.82 4.48 -8.90
CA VAL A 55 -3.33 3.45 -7.99
C VAL A 55 -4.80 3.09 -8.27
N PHE A 56 -5.63 4.03 -8.71
CA PHE A 56 -7.08 3.85 -8.75
C PHE A 56 -7.79 4.16 -10.08
N LYS A 57 -7.19 4.99 -10.94
CA LYS A 57 -7.89 5.51 -12.13
C LYS A 57 -7.36 4.93 -13.43
N LEU A 58 -6.05 4.78 -13.53
CA LEU A 58 -5.37 4.40 -14.76
C LEU A 58 -5.21 2.89 -14.81
N ASP A 59 -6.31 2.21 -15.15
CA ASP A 59 -6.40 0.76 -15.30
C ASP A 59 -5.87 0.28 -16.66
N ALA A 60 -6.13 -0.99 -16.99
CA ALA A 60 -5.61 -1.62 -18.21
C ALA A 60 -6.13 -0.96 -19.50
N GLU A 61 -7.27 -0.28 -19.47
CA GLU A 61 -7.81 0.45 -20.61
C GLU A 61 -7.09 1.79 -20.85
N HIS A 62 -6.36 2.28 -19.84
CA HIS A 62 -5.68 3.58 -19.82
C HIS A 62 -4.14 3.42 -19.85
N GLU A 63 -3.62 2.46 -20.64
CA GLU A 63 -2.19 2.11 -20.61
C GLU A 63 -1.27 3.29 -20.99
N GLU A 64 -1.63 4.06 -22.01
CA GLU A 64 -0.85 5.22 -22.45
C GLU A 64 -0.84 6.33 -21.40
N GLU A 65 -2.00 6.65 -20.80
CA GLU A 65 -2.07 7.64 -19.72
C GLU A 65 -1.34 7.16 -18.46
N ALA A 66 -1.40 5.87 -18.14
CA ALA A 66 -0.66 5.27 -17.02
C ALA A 66 0.85 5.44 -17.20
N ASN A 67 1.36 5.17 -18.41
CA ASN A 67 2.78 5.35 -18.73
C ASN A 67 3.17 6.83 -18.63
N ALA A 68 2.38 7.74 -19.20
CA ALA A 68 2.64 9.16 -19.13
C ALA A 68 2.62 9.72 -17.69
N ALA A 69 1.67 9.29 -16.87
CA ALA A 69 1.60 9.68 -15.46
C ALA A 69 2.79 9.13 -14.66
N TYR A 70 3.26 7.93 -14.99
CA TYR A 70 4.45 7.36 -14.37
C TYR A 70 5.73 8.11 -14.76
N ASP A 71 5.88 8.49 -16.03
CA ASP A 71 7.01 9.31 -16.49
C ASP A 71 7.02 10.67 -15.78
N GLN A 72 5.86 11.32 -15.61
CA GLN A 72 5.74 12.54 -14.82
C GLN A 72 6.17 12.35 -13.35
N VAL A 73 5.89 11.19 -12.74
CA VAL A 73 6.41 10.88 -11.40
C VAL A 73 7.94 10.85 -11.41
N LEU A 74 8.56 10.22 -12.41
CA LEU A 74 10.02 10.15 -12.50
C LEU A 74 10.65 11.53 -12.71
N GLU A 75 10.08 12.35 -13.60
CA GLU A 75 10.54 13.73 -13.85
C GLU A 75 10.46 14.60 -12.59
N LEU A 76 9.34 14.52 -11.87
CA LEU A 76 9.17 15.27 -10.62
C LEU A 76 10.25 14.90 -9.58
N LEU A 77 10.53 13.60 -9.46
CA LEU A 77 11.49 13.05 -8.50
C LEU A 77 12.95 13.29 -8.89
N ASP A 78 13.27 13.51 -10.17
CA ASP A 78 14.63 13.77 -10.63
C ASP A 78 15.24 15.02 -9.95
N THR A 79 14.38 15.98 -9.62
CA THR A 79 14.75 17.21 -8.91
C THR A 79 14.76 17.08 -7.38
N ASP A 80 14.45 15.90 -6.82
CA ASP A 80 14.38 15.65 -5.38
C ASP A 80 15.00 14.29 -5.00
N PRO A 81 16.33 14.26 -4.71
CA PRO A 81 17.04 13.02 -4.43
C PRO A 81 16.49 12.24 -3.23
N THR A 82 15.95 12.92 -2.22
CA THR A 82 15.42 12.26 -1.01
C THR A 82 14.10 11.57 -1.31
N ALA A 83 13.19 12.25 -2.01
CA ALA A 83 11.94 11.67 -2.46
C ALA A 83 12.19 10.53 -3.47
N SER A 84 13.14 10.72 -4.39
CA SER A 84 13.56 9.71 -5.38
C SER A 84 14.09 8.45 -4.70
N GLN A 85 14.97 8.59 -3.71
CA GLN A 85 15.50 7.43 -2.97
C GLN A 85 14.38 6.67 -2.24
N TYR A 86 13.45 7.39 -1.61
CA TYR A 86 12.27 6.79 -1.00
C TYR A 86 11.42 6.03 -2.02
N PHE A 87 11.13 6.66 -3.17
CA PHE A 87 10.33 6.07 -4.23
C PHE A 87 10.96 4.82 -4.82
N ASN A 88 12.25 4.87 -5.14
CA ASN A 88 12.99 3.74 -5.68
C ASN A 88 12.98 2.55 -4.72
N ARG A 89 13.17 2.80 -3.41
CA ARG A 89 13.25 1.73 -2.41
C ARG A 89 11.93 0.98 -2.21
N GLN A 90 10.78 1.65 -2.35
CA GLN A 90 9.48 1.09 -1.97
C GLN A 90 8.58 0.82 -3.17
N TRP A 91 8.51 1.75 -4.12
CA TRP A 91 7.44 1.78 -5.13
C TRP A 91 7.91 1.36 -6.51
N ARG A 92 9.05 1.87 -6.99
CA ARG A 92 9.52 1.66 -8.37
C ARG A 92 9.66 0.19 -8.74
N TYR A 93 10.39 -0.58 -7.95
CA TYR A 93 10.64 -1.99 -8.24
C TYR A 93 9.45 -2.91 -7.90
N ASN A 94 8.37 -2.35 -7.34
CA ASN A 94 7.16 -3.07 -6.98
C ASN A 94 5.93 -2.57 -7.77
N ILE A 95 6.13 -1.86 -8.89
CA ILE A 95 5.07 -1.16 -9.64
C ILE A 95 3.86 -2.04 -9.94
N SER A 96 4.10 -3.27 -10.41
CA SER A 96 3.06 -4.23 -10.76
C SER A 96 2.20 -4.69 -9.59
N ARG A 97 2.67 -4.49 -8.35
CA ARG A 97 1.91 -4.82 -7.14
C ARG A 97 0.89 -3.76 -6.79
N TRP A 98 1.05 -2.51 -7.25
CA TRP A 98 0.26 -1.39 -6.75
C TRP A 98 -0.43 -0.53 -7.81
N ILE A 99 0.02 -0.49 -9.06
CA ILE A 99 -0.65 0.27 -10.13
C ILE A 99 -1.98 -0.41 -10.53
N ALA A 100 -3.01 0.37 -10.86
CA ALA A 100 -4.31 -0.14 -11.30
C ALA A 100 -4.21 -0.94 -12.60
N ARG A 101 -3.42 -0.44 -13.58
CA ARG A 101 -3.21 -1.09 -14.88
C ARG A 101 -2.87 -2.58 -14.81
N ASP A 102 -2.06 -2.96 -13.84
CA ASP A 102 -1.55 -4.34 -13.74
C ASP A 102 -2.50 -5.26 -12.93
N ARG A 103 -3.60 -4.70 -12.39
CA ARG A 103 -4.62 -5.41 -11.60
C ARG A 103 -5.75 -5.90 -12.51
N ARG A 104 -5.56 -7.08 -13.08
CA ARG A 104 -6.59 -7.81 -13.85
C ARG A 104 -7.76 -8.24 -12.94
N GLU A 105 -8.69 -7.33 -12.64
CA GLU A 105 -9.91 -7.54 -11.83
C GLU A 105 -9.70 -7.82 -10.31
N GLY A 106 -8.46 -7.81 -9.82
CA GLY A 106 -8.09 -8.11 -8.43
C GLY A 106 -8.43 -7.04 -7.38
N ASP A 107 -9.42 -6.18 -7.63
CA ASP A 107 -9.83 -5.11 -6.72
C ASP A 107 -10.95 -5.53 -5.75
N ALA A 108 -11.45 -6.75 -5.90
CA ALA A 108 -12.34 -7.33 -4.91
C ALA A 108 -11.59 -7.47 -3.58
N THR A 109 -12.00 -6.66 -2.60
CA THR A 109 -11.78 -6.82 -1.15
C THR A 109 -10.59 -6.09 -0.52
N ASN A 110 -10.68 -4.75 -0.48
CA ASN A 110 -10.16 -3.97 0.66
C ASN A 110 -11.25 -3.69 1.72
N ASN A 111 -12.52 -3.60 1.31
CA ASN A 111 -13.61 -3.30 2.24
C ASN A 111 -13.88 -4.44 3.24
N ILE A 112 -13.79 -5.70 2.83
CA ILE A 112 -14.14 -6.83 3.71
C ILE A 112 -13.14 -6.97 4.86
N ALA A 113 -11.83 -6.95 4.59
CA ALA A 113 -10.83 -7.06 5.65
C ALA A 113 -10.84 -5.83 6.58
N GLU A 114 -10.86 -4.60 6.03
CA GLU A 114 -10.88 -3.39 6.87
C GLU A 114 -12.20 -3.25 7.65
N VAL A 115 -13.34 -3.66 7.10
CA VAL A 115 -14.62 -3.76 7.82
C VAL A 115 -14.56 -4.83 8.89
N HIS A 116 -14.09 -6.04 8.60
CA HIS A 116 -13.95 -7.08 9.62
C HIS A 116 -13.02 -6.64 10.74
N PHE A 117 -11.88 -6.01 10.44
CA PHE A 117 -10.98 -5.49 11.47
C PHE A 117 -11.60 -4.36 12.28
N ARG A 118 -12.36 -3.46 11.63
CA ARG A 118 -13.10 -2.40 12.33
C ARG A 118 -14.16 -2.99 13.24
N THR A 119 -14.98 -3.92 12.76
CA THR A 119 -15.97 -4.67 13.55
C THR A 119 -15.31 -5.39 14.71
N LEU A 120 -14.20 -6.10 14.51
CA LEU A 120 -13.51 -6.80 15.58
C LEU A 120 -13.05 -5.83 16.69
N LYS A 121 -12.41 -4.72 16.32
CA LYS A 121 -11.91 -3.73 17.27
C LYS A 121 -13.00 -2.90 17.94
N HIS A 122 -14.03 -2.53 17.20
CA HIS A 122 -15.04 -1.61 17.69
C HIS A 122 -16.21 -2.30 18.39
N ASP A 123 -16.55 -3.53 17.98
CA ASP A 123 -17.72 -4.24 18.50
C ASP A 123 -17.35 -5.31 19.53
N TYR A 124 -16.20 -5.99 19.36
CA TYR A 124 -15.78 -7.08 20.27
C TYR A 124 -14.70 -6.67 21.27
N PHE A 125 -13.82 -5.72 20.93
CA PHE A 125 -12.74 -5.25 21.81
C PHE A 125 -12.71 -3.72 21.99
N PRO A 126 -13.83 -3.09 22.40
CA PRO A 126 -13.98 -1.64 22.36
C PRO A 126 -13.01 -0.85 23.24
N ASP A 127 -12.50 -1.44 24.32
CA ASP A 127 -11.52 -0.83 25.22
C ASP A 127 -10.08 -0.89 24.67
N ARG A 128 -9.89 -1.59 23.56
CA ARG A 128 -8.57 -1.92 22.98
C ARG A 128 -8.41 -1.41 21.54
N LYS A 129 -9.25 -0.46 21.13
CA LYS A 129 -9.29 0.09 19.75
C LYS A 129 -7.92 0.56 19.23
N ASN A 130 -7.03 1.01 20.12
CA ASN A 130 -5.71 1.53 19.77
C ASN A 130 -4.59 0.48 19.82
N LEU A 131 -4.85 -0.75 20.29
CA LEU A 131 -3.84 -1.81 20.27
C LEU A 131 -3.57 -2.26 18.82
N ARG A 132 -2.34 -2.66 18.56
CA ARG A 132 -1.98 -3.32 17.30
C ARG A 132 -2.52 -4.74 17.34
N ILE A 133 -3.04 -5.21 16.21
CA ILE A 133 -3.73 -6.50 16.15
C ILE A 133 -2.82 -7.68 16.47
N ASP A 134 -1.54 -7.59 16.15
CA ASP A 134 -0.55 -8.62 16.50
C ASP A 134 -0.45 -8.78 18.02
N ASP A 135 -0.49 -7.66 18.75
CA ASP A 135 -0.39 -7.64 20.20
C ASP A 135 -1.70 -8.17 20.83
N ASP A 136 -2.86 -7.83 20.24
CA ASP A 136 -4.17 -8.39 20.64
C ASP A 136 -4.23 -9.91 20.43
N ILE A 137 -3.77 -10.42 19.28
CA ILE A 137 -3.77 -11.87 18.98
C ILE A 137 -2.81 -12.61 19.92
N ILE A 138 -1.62 -12.07 20.19
CA ILE A 138 -0.68 -12.66 21.15
C ILE A 138 -1.30 -12.72 22.55
N GLU A 139 -1.99 -11.66 22.99
CA GLU A 139 -2.63 -11.63 24.30
C GLU A 139 -3.81 -12.62 24.40
N ILE A 140 -4.63 -12.74 23.34
CA ILE A 140 -5.70 -13.75 23.28
C ILE A 140 -5.09 -15.16 23.32
N TYR A 141 -4.06 -15.40 22.51
CA TYR A 141 -3.38 -16.70 22.45
C TYR A 141 -2.81 -17.09 23.82
N THR A 142 -2.14 -16.15 24.50
CA THR A 142 -1.56 -16.36 25.83
C THR A 142 -2.59 -16.49 26.95
N LYS A 143 -3.79 -15.90 26.82
CA LYS A 143 -4.86 -16.02 27.82
C LYS A 143 -5.73 -17.26 27.63
N VAL A 144 -5.89 -17.73 26.40
CA VAL A 144 -6.85 -18.80 26.06
C VAL A 144 -6.16 -20.17 25.99
N ILE A 145 -4.87 -20.23 25.68
CA ILE A 145 -4.12 -21.49 25.66
C ILE A 145 -3.43 -21.65 27.02
N PRO A 146 -3.83 -22.63 27.85
CA PRO A 146 -3.14 -22.92 29.10
C PRO A 146 -1.73 -23.42 28.81
N SER A 147 -0.81 -23.13 29.74
CA SER A 147 0.56 -23.66 29.71
C SER A 147 0.58 -25.18 29.82
#